data_AF-A0A3D3ULP9-F1
#
_entry.id   AF-A0A3D3ULP9-F1
#
_cell.length_a   1.000
_cell.length_b   1.000
_cell.length_c   1.000
_cell.angle_alpha   90.00
_cell.angle_beta   90.00
_cell.angle_gamma   90.00
#
_symmetry.space_group_name_H-M   'P 1'
#
loop_
_entity.id
_entity.type
_entity.pdbx_description
1 polymer ?
#
loop_
_entity_poly.entity_id
_entity_poly.type
_entity_poly.pdbx_seq_one_letter_code
_entity_poly.pdbx_strand_id
1 'polypeptide(L)'
;MSRKNSFLARLLSGGGRSSDTRQVVAVTEVTSAGAWQRYEDKQLVAEGRLPWGFLPVVHIQNIAQPYYYEGLSDVEPLIPMQDELNTRLSDRASRITFQSFKMYLGKGIEGFEEKPVAPGRMWYTDNPEAAIEEFGGDAATPSEGLHIAEIREAMDKVSAVTPIVAGVLKNKLGNLTSAVALRLTLMGMLSKNERKRFTYSDGLKRICRMVLEMLDTANIYKTRDEDRNVEIIFPSPLPENMMEKLKEAQIKKELGVPTGQVLRELGYESR
;
A
#
# COMPACT_ATOMS: atom_id res chain seq x y z
N MET A 1 63.01 3.91 17.01
CA MET A 1 62.64 4.68 18.22
C MET A 1 61.13 4.57 18.42
N SER A 2 60.74 4.04 19.58
CA SER A 2 59.36 3.69 19.94
C SER A 2 58.60 4.92 20.47
N ARG A 3 57.42 5.19 19.93
CA ARG A 3 56.37 5.95 20.65
C ARG A 3 55.08 5.14 20.59
N LYS A 4 54.88 4.35 21.63
CA LYS A 4 53.60 3.73 22.00
C LYS A 4 52.56 4.85 22.15
N ASN A 5 51.64 4.97 21.18
CA ASN A 5 50.44 5.78 21.35
C ASN A 5 49.53 5.07 22.36
N SER A 6 49.67 5.58 23.58
CA SER A 6 49.09 5.19 24.85
C SER A 6 47.61 4.81 24.81
N PHE A 7 47.35 3.55 25.15
CA PHE A 7 46.04 2.99 25.54
C PHE A 7 45.36 3.80 26.66
N LEU A 8 46.13 4.54 27.48
CA LEU A 8 45.61 5.37 28.57
C LEU A 8 44.95 6.68 28.09
N ALA A 9 45.26 7.16 26.88
CA ALA A 9 44.56 8.32 26.31
C ALA A 9 43.11 7.98 25.90
N ARG A 10 42.84 6.70 25.60
CA ARG A 10 41.51 6.19 25.24
C ARG A 10 40.62 5.94 26.46
N LEU A 11 41.21 5.78 27.63
CA LEU A 11 40.51 5.48 28.88
C LEU A 11 40.11 6.76 29.66
N LEU A 12 40.80 7.88 29.41
CA LEU A 12 40.58 9.16 30.11
C LEU A 12 39.72 10.16 29.34
N SER A 13 39.24 9.83 28.13
CA SER A 13 38.24 10.64 27.40
C SER A 13 36.79 10.29 27.77
N GLY A 14 36.58 9.59 28.89
CA GLY A 14 35.26 9.32 29.47
C GLY A 14 34.67 10.57 30.09
N GLY A 15 33.91 11.33 29.29
CA GLY A 15 33.22 12.53 29.78
C GLY A 15 32.40 13.27 28.72
N GLY A 16 31.91 12.56 27.70
CA GLY A 16 30.97 13.10 26.74
C GLY A 16 29.82 12.13 26.63
N ARG A 17 28.60 12.58 26.93
CA ARG A 17 27.34 11.89 26.64
C ARG A 17 27.51 11.10 25.34
N SER A 18 27.50 9.77 25.42
CA SER A 18 27.27 8.93 24.24
C SER A 18 25.85 9.26 23.82
N SER A 19 25.70 10.29 22.98
CA SER A 19 24.55 10.41 22.13
C SER A 19 24.54 9.10 21.35
N ASP A 20 23.53 8.28 21.59
CA ASP A 20 23.16 7.18 20.72
C ASP A 20 22.63 7.76 19.40
N THR A 21 23.46 8.59 18.76
CA THR A 21 23.28 9.11 17.42
C THR A 21 23.65 7.96 16.53
N ARG A 22 22.64 7.15 16.20
CA ARG A 22 22.69 6.15 15.15
C ARG A 22 23.38 6.78 13.94
N GLN A 23 24.62 6.37 13.67
CA GLN A 23 25.36 6.89 12.53
C GLN A 23 24.61 6.47 11.27
N VAL A 24 24.18 7.46 10.49
CA VAL A 24 23.55 7.24 9.19
C VAL A 24 24.66 7.22 8.16
N VAL A 25 24.79 6.11 7.44
CA VAL A 25 25.81 5.90 6.40
C VAL A 25 25.08 5.75 5.07
N ALA A 26 25.57 6.43 4.03
CA ALA A 26 25.03 6.26 2.69
C ALA A 26 25.62 4.99 2.06
N VAL A 27 24.78 3.99 1.79
CA VAL A 27 25.18 2.72 1.15
C VAL A 27 24.81 2.75 -0.33
N THR A 28 25.76 2.45 -1.21
CA THR A 28 25.52 2.23 -2.63
C THR A 28 26.00 0.84 -3.03
N GLU A 29 25.11 0.01 -3.57
CA GLU A 29 25.45 -1.31 -4.08
C GLU A 29 25.38 -1.32 -5.61
N VAL A 30 26.45 -1.77 -6.25
CA VAL A 30 26.53 -1.93 -7.70
C VAL A 30 26.61 -3.41 -8.00
N THR A 31 25.60 -3.93 -8.70
CA THR A 31 25.49 -5.35 -9.02
C THR A 31 25.41 -5.51 -10.53
N SER A 32 26.24 -6.40 -11.07
CA SER A 32 26.29 -6.78 -12.48
C SER A 32 26.11 -8.28 -12.65
N ALA A 33 26.18 -8.79 -13.88
CA ALA A 33 26.12 -10.22 -14.12
C ALA A 33 27.33 -11.01 -13.54
N GLY A 34 28.48 -10.37 -13.38
CA GLY A 34 29.73 -11.04 -12.98
C GLY A 34 30.35 -10.56 -11.68
N ALA A 35 29.89 -9.43 -11.13
CA ALA A 35 30.48 -8.84 -9.92
C ALA A 35 29.47 -7.98 -9.16
N TRP A 36 29.74 -7.83 -7.86
CA TRP A 36 29.05 -6.91 -6.97
C TRP A 36 30.06 -6.06 -6.20
N GLN A 37 29.67 -4.83 -5.89
CA GLN A 37 30.44 -3.87 -5.11
C GLN A 37 29.53 -3.15 -4.13
N ARG A 38 30.04 -2.84 -2.95
CA ARG A 38 29.36 -2.05 -1.92
C ARG A 38 30.23 -0.88 -1.50
N TYR A 39 29.64 0.30 -1.56
CA TYR A 39 30.23 1.56 -1.15
C TYR A 39 29.52 2.09 0.09
N GLU A 40 30.28 2.56 1.07
CA GLU A 40 29.80 3.29 2.24
C GLU A 40 30.42 4.69 2.22
N ASP A 41 29.59 5.73 2.20
CA ASP A 41 30.01 7.13 2.05
C ASP A 41 31.00 7.34 0.89
N LYS A 42 30.69 6.69 -0.25
CA LYS A 42 31.48 6.68 -1.50
C LYS A 42 32.83 5.94 -1.41
N GLN A 43 33.11 5.26 -0.30
CA GLN A 43 34.29 4.41 -0.16
C GLN A 43 33.93 2.96 -0.42
N LEU A 44 34.70 2.27 -1.28
CA LEU A 44 34.51 0.84 -1.53
C LEU A 44 34.86 0.06 -0.26
N VAL A 45 33.87 -0.61 0.33
CA VAL A 45 34.05 -1.41 1.55
C VAL A 45 34.04 -2.91 1.30
N ALA A 46 33.38 -3.35 0.23
CA ALA A 46 33.35 -4.76 -0.16
C ALA A 46 33.15 -4.91 -1.67
N GLU A 47 33.74 -5.97 -2.23
CA GLU A 47 33.49 -6.40 -3.59
C GLU A 47 33.63 -7.92 -3.72
N GLY A 48 33.03 -8.48 -4.76
CA GLY A 48 33.15 -9.90 -5.07
C GLY A 48 32.66 -10.25 -6.46
N ARG A 49 32.99 -11.46 -6.91
CA ARG A 49 32.46 -12.02 -8.16
C ARG A 49 31.11 -12.68 -7.91
N LEU A 50 30.18 -12.51 -8.85
CA LEU A 50 28.93 -13.24 -8.87
C LEU A 50 29.09 -14.51 -9.72
N PRO A 51 28.78 -15.70 -9.19
CA PRO A 51 29.03 -16.96 -9.88
C PRO A 51 27.96 -17.30 -10.93
N TRP A 52 26.90 -16.51 -11.05
CA TRP A 52 25.71 -16.85 -11.84
C TRP A 52 25.86 -16.59 -13.34
N GLY A 53 26.69 -15.62 -13.74
CA GLY A 53 26.82 -15.21 -15.14
C GLY A 53 25.65 -14.34 -15.66
N PHE A 54 24.68 -14.01 -14.80
CA PHE A 54 23.58 -13.09 -15.08
C PHE A 54 23.25 -12.23 -13.85
N LEU A 55 22.57 -11.11 -14.06
CA LEU A 55 22.10 -10.25 -12.96
C LEU A 55 20.86 -10.87 -12.32
N PRO A 56 20.85 -11.19 -11.00
CA PRO A 56 19.74 -11.85 -10.33
C PRO A 56 18.58 -10.88 -10.01
N VAL A 57 18.19 -10.07 -10.98
CA VAL A 57 17.13 -9.07 -10.85
C VAL A 57 16.18 -9.24 -12.02
N VAL A 58 14.90 -9.43 -11.70
CA VAL A 58 13.83 -9.45 -12.69
C VAL A 58 12.98 -8.21 -12.48
N HIS A 59 12.97 -7.35 -13.49
CA HIS A 59 12.07 -6.23 -13.53
C HIS A 59 10.68 -6.67 -14.02
N ILE A 60 9.64 -6.28 -13.29
CA ILE A 60 8.25 -6.58 -13.62
C ILE A 60 7.49 -5.26 -13.67
N GLN A 61 7.01 -4.89 -14.84
CA GLN A 61 6.12 -3.72 -14.97
C GLN A 61 4.79 -4.02 -14.27
N ASN A 62 4.39 -3.12 -13.37
CA ASN A 62 3.10 -3.21 -12.68
C ASN A 62 1.94 -3.21 -13.69
N ILE A 63 1.97 -2.29 -14.65
CA ILE A 63 1.12 -2.29 -15.85
C ILE A 63 2.04 -2.09 -17.06
N ALA A 64 1.86 -2.93 -18.07
CA ALA A 64 2.66 -2.87 -19.28
C ALA A 64 2.53 -1.51 -19.98
N GLN A 65 3.66 -0.89 -20.30
CA GLN A 65 3.72 0.36 -21.04
C GLN A 65 4.76 0.25 -22.17
N PRO A 66 4.34 0.32 -23.45
CA PRO A 66 5.28 0.26 -24.57
C PRO A 66 6.29 1.39 -24.53
N TYR A 67 7.56 1.09 -24.84
CA TYR A 67 8.68 2.05 -24.90
C TYR A 67 9.14 2.67 -23.59
N TYR A 68 8.56 2.27 -22.45
CA TYR A 68 9.00 2.69 -21.12
C TYR A 68 9.52 1.48 -20.34
N TYR A 69 10.49 1.70 -19.45
CA TYR A 69 11.07 0.62 -18.65
C TYR A 69 10.21 0.35 -17.43
N GLU A 70 9.83 1.39 -16.70
CA GLU A 70 9.14 1.40 -15.41
C GLU A 70 7.70 0.86 -15.45
N GLY A 71 6.98 1.08 -16.55
CA GLY A 71 5.54 0.78 -16.64
C GLY A 71 4.66 1.82 -15.94
N LEU A 72 3.35 1.57 -15.91
CA LEU A 72 2.39 2.47 -15.26
C LEU A 72 2.08 2.06 -13.81
N SER A 73 1.97 3.07 -12.95
CA SER A 73 1.55 2.93 -11.55
C SER A 73 0.02 2.98 -11.43
N ASP A 74 -0.54 2.13 -10.56
CA ASP A 74 -1.96 2.22 -10.17
C ASP A 74 -2.25 3.38 -9.22
N VAL A 75 -1.21 3.88 -8.53
CA VAL A 75 -1.35 4.86 -7.45
C VAL A 75 -1.15 6.28 -7.96
N GLU A 76 -0.34 6.48 -9.01
CA GLU A 76 -0.04 7.82 -9.55
C GLU A 76 -1.30 8.64 -9.85
N PRO A 77 -2.34 8.09 -10.51
CA PRO A 77 -3.56 8.85 -10.79
C PRO A 77 -4.37 9.21 -9.54
N LEU A 78 -4.10 8.53 -8.41
CA LEU A 78 -4.82 8.73 -7.14
C LEU A 78 -4.19 9.82 -6.27
N ILE A 79 -2.92 10.18 -6.50
CA ILE A 79 -2.18 11.13 -5.66
C ILE A 79 -2.93 12.48 -5.53
N PRO A 80 -3.36 13.15 -6.61
CA PRO A 80 -4.02 14.46 -6.47
C PRO A 80 -5.33 14.38 -5.68
N MET A 81 -6.09 13.29 -5.84
CA MET A 81 -7.33 13.08 -5.11
C MET A 81 -7.08 12.77 -3.63
N GLN A 82 -6.03 11.98 -3.34
CA GLN A 82 -5.62 11.69 -1.98
C GLN A 82 -5.14 12.95 -1.25
N ASP A 83 -4.38 13.81 -1.92
CA ASP A 83 -3.89 15.06 -1.36
C ASP A 83 -5.03 16.04 -1.08
N GLU A 84 -5.97 16.19 -2.01
CA GLU A 84 -7.19 16.99 -1.79
C GLU A 84 -8.02 16.42 -0.63
N LEU A 85 -8.22 15.10 -0.58
CA LEU A 85 -8.94 14.44 0.51
C LEU A 85 -8.26 14.69 1.87
N ASN A 86 -6.94 14.52 1.93
CA ASN A 86 -6.16 14.77 3.14
C ASN A 86 -6.26 16.23 3.59
N THR A 87 -6.20 17.17 2.64
CA THR A 87 -6.35 18.60 2.89
C THR A 87 -7.71 18.90 3.48
N ARG A 88 -8.81 18.43 2.87
CA ARG A 88 -10.18 18.68 3.35
C ARG A 88 -10.46 18.02 4.69
N LEU A 89 -9.94 16.83 4.94
CA LEU A 89 -10.07 16.19 6.26
C LEU A 89 -9.29 16.94 7.34
N SER A 90 -8.12 17.50 7.00
CA SER A 90 -7.33 18.34 7.91
C SER A 90 -8.04 19.67 8.19
N ASP A 91 -8.59 20.32 7.16
CA ASP A 91 -9.41 21.53 7.29
C ASP A 91 -10.63 21.26 8.19
N ARG A 92 -11.31 20.12 8.00
CA ARG A 92 -12.41 19.69 8.86
C ARG A 92 -11.99 19.51 10.31
N ALA A 93 -10.89 18.80 10.55
CA ALA A 93 -10.38 18.57 11.90
C ALA A 93 -10.01 19.88 12.60
N SER A 94 -9.35 20.79 11.87
CA SER A 94 -9.03 22.14 12.33
C SER A 94 -10.31 22.89 12.71
N ARG A 95 -11.33 22.88 11.85
CA ARG A 95 -12.61 23.52 12.11
C ARG A 95 -13.32 22.95 13.33
N ILE A 96 -13.40 21.64 13.48
CA ILE A 96 -13.98 20.98 14.67
C ILE A 96 -13.27 21.45 15.95
N THR A 97 -11.94 21.58 15.89
CA THR A 97 -11.13 22.09 17.00
C THR A 97 -11.48 23.54 17.31
N PHE A 98 -11.52 24.43 16.30
CA PHE A 98 -11.90 25.83 16.49
C PHE A 98 -13.35 25.99 16.96
N GLN A 99 -14.27 25.14 16.50
CA GLN A 99 -15.67 25.12 16.91
C GLN A 99 -15.86 24.72 18.37
N SER A 100 -14.91 23.97 18.94
CA SER A 100 -14.90 23.65 20.37
C SER A 100 -14.65 24.90 21.24
N PHE A 101 -14.12 25.98 20.67
CA PHE A 101 -13.96 27.26 21.33
C PHE A 101 -15.10 28.22 20.93
N LYS A 102 -15.94 28.59 21.88
CA LYS A 102 -16.92 29.65 21.69
C LYS A 102 -16.27 31.01 21.91
N MET A 103 -16.46 31.93 20.98
CA MET A 103 -16.02 33.31 21.13
C MET A 103 -17.23 34.16 21.53
N TYR A 104 -17.00 35.12 22.44
CA TYR A 104 -18.04 36.00 22.94
C TYR A 104 -17.65 37.44 22.68
N LEU A 105 -18.53 38.19 22.02
CA LEU A 105 -18.45 39.63 21.84
C LEU A 105 -19.27 40.31 22.93
N GLY A 106 -18.60 40.88 23.92
CA GLY A 106 -19.24 41.70 24.95
C GLY A 106 -19.33 43.17 24.50
N LYS A 107 -20.53 43.70 24.31
CA LYS A 107 -20.79 45.12 24.06
C LYS A 107 -21.27 45.77 25.35
N GLY A 108 -20.65 46.88 25.76
CA GLY A 108 -21.13 47.68 26.90
C GLY A 108 -20.96 47.03 28.29
N ILE A 109 -20.08 46.02 28.41
CA ILE A 109 -19.75 45.36 29.68
C ILE A 109 -18.32 45.73 30.08
N GLU A 110 -18.18 46.45 31.19
CA GLU A 110 -16.86 46.75 31.76
C GLU A 110 -16.19 45.48 32.33
N GLY A 111 -14.88 45.37 32.11
CA GLY A 111 -14.06 44.26 32.62
C GLY A 111 -14.45 42.89 32.07
N PHE A 112 -14.98 42.80 30.84
CA PHE A 112 -15.42 41.54 30.24
C PHE A 112 -14.29 40.49 30.17
N GLU A 113 -13.07 40.94 29.87
CA GLU A 113 -11.86 40.10 29.78
C GLU A 113 -11.50 39.42 31.11
N GLU A 114 -11.89 40.00 32.24
CA GLU A 114 -11.60 39.50 33.59
C GLU A 114 -12.72 38.60 34.13
N LYS A 115 -13.82 38.42 33.38
CA LYS A 115 -14.99 37.61 33.77
C LYS A 115 -14.97 36.27 33.01
N PRO A 116 -14.39 35.20 33.57
CA PRO A 116 -14.29 33.94 32.84
C PRO A 116 -15.67 33.30 32.63
N VAL A 117 -15.89 32.79 31.42
CA VAL A 117 -17.11 32.09 31.02
C VAL A 117 -17.10 30.69 31.64
N ALA A 118 -18.10 30.38 32.45
CA ALA A 118 -18.23 29.07 33.09
C ALA A 118 -19.71 28.71 33.30
N PRO A 119 -20.06 27.41 33.32
CA PRO A 119 -21.43 26.97 33.62
C PRO A 119 -21.95 27.56 34.94
N GLY A 120 -23.18 28.07 34.93
CA GLY A 120 -23.85 28.63 36.11
C GLY A 120 -23.43 30.05 36.49
N ARG A 121 -22.55 30.72 35.72
CA ARG A 121 -22.15 32.09 36.01
C ARG A 121 -23.15 33.09 35.42
N MET A 122 -23.62 34.03 36.25
CA MET A 122 -24.44 35.15 35.83
C MET A 122 -23.60 36.43 35.72
N TRP A 123 -23.83 37.19 34.66
CA TRP A 123 -23.23 38.52 34.46
C TRP A 123 -24.33 39.57 34.51
N TYR A 124 -24.04 40.70 35.14
CA TYR A 124 -24.94 41.84 35.23
C TYR A 124 -24.17 43.13 34.96
N THR A 125 -24.89 44.15 34.53
CA THR A 125 -24.36 45.49 34.21
C THR A 125 -25.51 46.49 34.30
N ASP A 126 -25.20 47.73 34.65
CA ASP A 126 -26.16 48.83 34.75
C ASP A 126 -26.39 49.52 33.40
N ASN A 127 -25.62 49.13 32.37
CA ASN A 127 -25.76 49.67 31.01
C ASN A 127 -26.91 48.99 30.26
N PRO A 128 -27.99 49.72 29.91
CA PRO A 128 -29.15 49.15 29.22
C PRO A 128 -28.85 48.72 27.77
N GLU A 129 -27.77 49.21 27.17
CA GLU A 129 -27.33 48.87 25.81
C GLU A 129 -26.34 47.68 25.78
N ALA A 130 -26.11 47.03 26.93
CA ALA A 130 -25.16 45.94 27.02
C ALA A 130 -25.71 44.64 26.41
N ALA A 131 -24.89 43.97 25.61
CA ALA A 131 -25.22 42.72 24.95
C ALA A 131 -24.02 41.79 24.91
N ILE A 132 -24.29 40.49 24.89
CA ILE A 132 -23.27 39.46 24.68
C ILE A 132 -23.73 38.66 23.47
N GLU A 133 -22.93 38.67 22.42
CA GLU A 133 -23.17 37.90 21.22
C GLU A 133 -22.13 36.79 21.14
N GLU A 134 -22.60 35.55 21.01
CA GLU A 134 -21.73 34.43 20.68
C GLU A 134 -21.49 34.43 19.18
N PHE A 135 -20.22 34.33 18.77
CA PHE A 135 -19.85 34.14 17.38
C PHE A 135 -18.80 33.04 17.25
N GLY A 136 -18.80 32.39 16.10
CA GLY A 136 -18.12 31.10 15.94
C GLY A 136 -18.94 29.95 16.51
N GLY A 137 -18.73 28.75 15.98
CA GLY A 137 -19.53 27.58 16.32
C GLY A 137 -19.86 26.70 15.12
N ASP A 138 -20.66 25.67 15.39
CA ASP A 138 -20.97 24.61 14.43
C ASP A 138 -22.08 25.02 13.45
N ALA A 139 -21.69 25.75 12.41
CA ALA A 139 -22.51 25.86 11.21
C ALA A 139 -22.32 24.60 10.36
N ALA A 140 -23.42 23.90 10.09
CA ALA A 140 -23.41 22.74 9.19
C ALA A 140 -22.79 23.13 7.85
N THR A 141 -21.76 22.40 7.43
CA THR A 141 -21.08 22.60 6.13
C THR A 141 -21.38 21.40 5.22
N PRO A 142 -22.62 21.27 4.70
CA PRO A 142 -23.02 20.11 3.91
C PRO A 142 -22.23 19.98 2.60
N SER A 143 -21.81 21.09 2.00
CA SER A 143 -21.00 21.12 0.78
C SER A 143 -19.65 20.43 0.95
N GLU A 144 -18.99 20.59 2.11
CA GLU A 144 -17.75 19.89 2.40
C GLU A 144 -18.00 18.38 2.56
N GLY A 145 -19.10 17.99 3.20
CA GLY A 145 -19.54 16.60 3.29
C GLY A 145 -19.72 15.96 1.91
N LEU A 146 -20.42 16.66 1.02
CA LEU A 146 -20.67 16.24 -0.36
C LEU A 146 -19.37 16.14 -1.16
N HIS A 147 -18.51 17.17 -1.12
CA HIS A 147 -17.22 17.17 -1.83
C HIS A 147 -16.32 16.01 -1.41
N ILE A 148 -16.22 15.72 -0.11
CA ILE A 148 -15.45 14.57 0.39
C ILE A 148 -16.03 13.25 -0.12
N ALA A 149 -17.37 13.13 -0.20
CA ALA A 149 -18.01 11.94 -0.74
C ALA A 149 -17.75 11.79 -2.25
N GLU A 150 -17.82 12.88 -3.01
CA GLU A 150 -17.53 12.92 -4.45
C GLU A 150 -16.07 12.52 -4.74
N ILE A 151 -15.11 13.02 -3.97
CA ILE A 151 -13.69 12.63 -4.10
C ILE A 151 -13.52 11.14 -3.83
N ARG A 152 -14.13 10.60 -2.77
CA ARG A 152 -14.06 9.16 -2.46
C ARG A 152 -14.64 8.32 -3.59
N GLU A 153 -15.79 8.72 -4.14
CA GLU A 153 -16.40 8.02 -5.28
C GLU A 153 -15.51 8.10 -6.54
N ALA A 154 -14.88 9.25 -6.80
CA ALA A 154 -13.93 9.41 -7.88
C ALA A 154 -12.71 8.49 -7.69
N MET A 155 -12.17 8.40 -6.47
CA MET A 155 -11.08 7.48 -6.14
C MET A 155 -11.47 6.01 -6.36
N ASP A 156 -12.68 5.60 -5.96
CA ASP A 156 -13.17 4.23 -6.20
C ASP A 156 -13.25 3.91 -7.70
N LYS A 157 -13.74 4.87 -8.50
CA LYS A 157 -13.83 4.73 -9.97
C LYS A 157 -12.44 4.65 -10.63
N VAL A 158 -11.51 5.53 -10.27
CA VAL A 158 -10.16 5.58 -10.86
C VAL A 158 -9.31 4.39 -10.41
N SER A 159 -9.38 4.03 -9.13
CA SER A 159 -8.68 2.86 -8.59
C SER A 159 -9.25 1.55 -9.14
N ALA A 160 -10.51 1.56 -9.60
CA ALA A 160 -11.30 0.39 -9.95
C ALA A 160 -11.38 -0.62 -8.79
N VAL A 161 -11.16 -0.15 -7.56
CA VAL A 161 -11.31 -0.94 -6.32
C VAL A 161 -12.74 -0.74 -5.86
N THR A 162 -13.50 -1.81 -5.84
CA THR A 162 -14.87 -1.75 -5.34
C THR A 162 -14.84 -1.63 -3.82
N PRO A 163 -15.62 -0.74 -3.19
CA PRO A 163 -15.68 -0.54 -1.72
C PRO A 163 -16.19 -1.73 -0.89
N ILE A 164 -16.09 -2.97 -1.39
CA ILE A 164 -16.50 -4.18 -0.73
C ILE A 164 -15.47 -4.52 0.35
N VAL A 165 -15.55 -3.80 1.47
CA VAL A 165 -15.00 -4.25 2.74
C VAL A 165 -15.93 -5.34 3.27
N ALA A 166 -15.34 -6.46 3.67
CA ALA A 166 -15.93 -7.71 4.16
C ALA A 166 -17.03 -7.60 5.25
N GLY A 167 -17.41 -6.40 5.69
CA GLY A 167 -18.49 -6.12 6.64
C GLY A 167 -19.87 -5.83 6.02
N VAL A 168 -19.95 -5.24 4.81
CA VAL A 168 -21.25 -4.87 4.21
C VAL A 168 -21.98 -6.08 3.61
N LEU A 169 -21.22 -7.08 3.15
CA LEU A 169 -21.79 -8.34 2.69
C LEU A 169 -22.38 -9.16 3.85
N LYS A 170 -21.88 -9.03 5.09
CA LYS A 170 -22.40 -9.79 6.24
C LYS A 170 -23.91 -9.61 6.46
N ASN A 171 -24.43 -8.42 6.20
CA ASN A 171 -25.84 -8.10 6.42
C ASN A 171 -26.72 -8.28 5.17
N LYS A 172 -26.13 -8.57 4.00
CA LYS A 172 -26.83 -8.81 2.72
C LYS A 172 -26.58 -10.20 2.13
N LEU A 173 -25.97 -11.10 2.92
CA LEU A 173 -25.62 -12.49 2.60
C LEU A 173 -26.83 -13.41 2.36
N GLY A 174 -28.06 -12.98 2.66
CA GLY A 174 -29.23 -13.85 2.56
C GLY A 174 -29.76 -14.07 1.13
N ASN A 175 -29.57 -13.11 0.21
CA ASN A 175 -30.26 -13.13 -1.11
C ASN A 175 -29.45 -12.64 -2.32
N LEU A 176 -28.21 -12.15 -2.15
CA LEU A 176 -27.33 -11.67 -3.25
C LEU A 176 -26.18 -12.64 -3.57
N THR A 177 -26.27 -13.88 -3.10
CA THR A 177 -25.22 -14.92 -3.12
C THR A 177 -25.12 -15.67 -4.45
N SER A 178 -24.99 -14.96 -5.57
CA SER A 178 -24.48 -15.61 -6.78
C SER A 178 -23.03 -15.20 -7.01
N ALA A 179 -22.18 -16.18 -7.32
CA ALA A 179 -20.81 -15.91 -7.78
C ALA A 179 -20.80 -14.92 -8.95
N VAL A 180 -21.89 -14.86 -9.73
CA VAL A 180 -22.14 -13.89 -10.79
C VAL A 180 -22.29 -12.46 -10.24
N ALA A 181 -23.09 -12.24 -9.19
CA ALA A 181 -23.23 -10.92 -8.58
C ALA A 181 -21.90 -10.41 -8.01
N LEU A 182 -21.14 -11.28 -7.34
CA LEU A 182 -19.82 -10.95 -6.83
C LEU A 182 -18.80 -10.67 -7.96
N ARG A 183 -18.89 -11.40 -9.07
CA ARG A 183 -18.07 -11.15 -10.26
C ARG A 183 -18.39 -9.80 -10.90
N LEU A 184 -19.67 -9.44 -11.01
CA LEU A 184 -20.10 -8.16 -11.56
C LEU A 184 -19.63 -6.99 -10.68
N THR A 185 -19.74 -7.12 -9.36
CA THR A 185 -19.29 -6.06 -8.44
C THR A 185 -17.77 -5.88 -8.45
N LEU A 186 -17.02 -6.95 -8.65
CA LEU A 186 -15.55 -6.94 -8.70
C LEU A 186 -14.99 -6.83 -10.12
N MET A 187 -15.82 -6.55 -11.14
CA MET A 187 -15.41 -6.61 -12.55
C MET A 187 -14.21 -5.70 -12.86
N GLY A 188 -14.16 -4.50 -12.26
CA GLY A 188 -13.01 -3.59 -12.38
C GLY A 188 -11.72 -4.17 -11.81
N MET A 189 -11.79 -4.74 -10.61
CA MET A 189 -10.64 -5.38 -9.94
C MET A 189 -10.15 -6.62 -10.68
N LEU A 190 -11.07 -7.47 -11.13
CA LEU A 190 -10.75 -8.67 -11.93
C LEU A 190 -10.06 -8.28 -13.24
N SER A 191 -10.56 -7.26 -13.92
CA SER A 191 -9.95 -6.74 -15.15
C SER A 191 -8.54 -6.21 -14.92
N LYS A 192 -8.29 -5.52 -13.81
CA LYS A 192 -6.93 -5.10 -13.43
C LYS A 192 -6.04 -6.30 -13.11
N ASN A 193 -6.56 -7.28 -12.37
CA ASN A 193 -5.82 -8.49 -12.02
C ASN A 193 -5.36 -9.24 -13.28
N GLU A 194 -6.23 -9.45 -14.25
CA GLU A 194 -5.89 -10.12 -15.52
C GLU A 194 -4.79 -9.40 -16.30
N ARG A 195 -4.84 -8.06 -16.38
CA ARG A 195 -3.76 -7.29 -17.02
C ARG A 195 -2.40 -7.48 -16.32
N LYS A 196 -2.40 -7.54 -14.99
CA LYS A 196 -1.18 -7.77 -14.19
C LYS A 196 -0.68 -9.20 -14.29
N ARG A 197 -1.58 -10.18 -14.34
CA ARG A 197 -1.22 -11.60 -14.48
C ARG A 197 -0.30 -11.82 -15.67
N PHE A 198 -0.46 -11.08 -16.77
CA PHE A 198 0.42 -11.19 -17.92
C PHE A 198 1.88 -10.82 -17.58
N THR A 199 2.14 -9.60 -17.07
CA THR A 199 3.50 -9.15 -16.76
C THR A 199 4.11 -9.94 -15.60
N TYR A 200 3.31 -10.24 -14.58
CA TYR A 200 3.75 -11.03 -13.43
C TYR A 200 4.01 -12.49 -13.80
N SER A 201 3.25 -13.10 -14.73
CA SER A 201 3.53 -14.47 -15.18
C SER A 201 4.91 -14.56 -15.81
N ASP A 202 5.24 -13.66 -16.76
CA ASP A 202 6.57 -13.64 -17.39
C ASP A 202 7.68 -13.38 -16.35
N GLY A 203 7.46 -12.41 -15.46
CA GLY A 203 8.40 -12.10 -14.39
C GLY A 203 8.65 -13.27 -13.43
N LEU A 204 7.59 -13.91 -12.95
CA LEU A 204 7.69 -15.07 -12.07
C LEU A 204 8.37 -16.27 -12.75
N LYS A 205 8.10 -16.50 -14.05
CA LYS A 205 8.81 -17.53 -14.83
C LYS A 205 10.31 -17.26 -14.88
N ARG A 206 10.72 -16.01 -15.13
CA ARG A 206 12.13 -15.61 -15.13
C ARG A 206 12.77 -15.79 -13.76
N ILE A 207 12.06 -15.41 -12.69
CA ILE A 207 12.54 -15.61 -11.31
C ILE A 207 12.75 -17.11 -11.04
N CYS A 208 11.77 -17.95 -11.34
CA CYS A 208 11.88 -19.39 -11.16
C CYS A 208 13.05 -19.98 -11.96
N ARG A 209 13.22 -19.58 -13.22
CA ARG A 209 14.35 -20.01 -14.06
C ARG A 209 15.69 -19.62 -13.43
N MET A 210 15.84 -18.36 -13.01
CA MET A 210 17.05 -17.86 -12.36
C MET A 210 17.37 -18.62 -11.06
N VAL A 211 16.34 -18.87 -10.23
CA VAL A 211 16.50 -19.63 -8.98
C VAL A 211 16.98 -21.06 -9.27
N LEU A 212 16.37 -21.76 -10.23
CA LEU A 212 16.76 -23.12 -10.59
C LEU A 212 18.19 -23.18 -11.16
N GLU A 213 18.59 -22.16 -11.93
CA GLU A 213 19.95 -22.03 -12.45
C GLU A 213 20.98 -21.74 -11.35
N MET A 214 20.64 -20.90 -10.36
CA MET A 214 21.49 -20.68 -9.19
C MET A 214 21.65 -21.94 -8.36
N LEU A 215 20.58 -22.71 -8.15
CA LEU A 215 20.62 -23.98 -7.40
C LEU A 215 21.48 -25.04 -8.11
N ASP A 216 21.44 -25.08 -9.44
CA ASP A 216 22.28 -25.96 -10.25
C ASP A 216 23.76 -25.57 -10.18
N THR A 217 24.03 -24.27 -10.31
CA THR A 217 25.37 -23.66 -10.20
C THR A 217 25.96 -23.87 -8.80
N ALA A 218 25.14 -23.73 -7.75
CA ALA A 218 25.51 -23.98 -6.37
C ALA A 218 25.64 -25.48 -6.03
N ASN A 219 25.40 -26.37 -6.99
CA ASN A 219 25.47 -27.83 -6.84
C ASN A 219 24.49 -28.39 -5.77
N ILE A 220 23.38 -27.68 -5.53
CA ILE A 220 22.33 -28.08 -4.56
C ILE A 220 21.27 -28.92 -5.26
N TYR A 221 20.83 -28.49 -6.46
CA TYR A 221 19.79 -29.18 -7.22
C TYR A 221 20.12 -29.10 -8.72
N LYS A 222 20.51 -30.24 -9.30
CA LYS A 222 20.89 -30.30 -10.71
C LYS A 222 19.68 -30.19 -11.62
N THR A 223 19.73 -29.25 -12.55
CA THR A 223 18.64 -29.00 -13.51
C THR A 223 19.20 -28.84 -14.92
N ARG A 224 18.52 -29.42 -15.90
CA ARG A 224 18.73 -29.13 -17.33
C ARG A 224 17.92 -27.91 -17.72
N ASP A 225 18.20 -27.31 -18.88
CA ASP A 225 17.43 -26.15 -19.35
C ASP A 225 15.94 -26.46 -19.54
N GLU A 226 15.62 -27.69 -19.96
CA GLU A 226 14.25 -28.19 -20.11
C GLU A 226 13.47 -28.20 -18.78
N ASP A 227 14.14 -28.52 -17.67
CA ASP A 227 13.57 -28.59 -16.32
C ASP A 227 13.23 -27.19 -15.76
N ARG A 228 13.75 -26.12 -16.39
CA ARG A 228 13.57 -24.73 -15.93
C ARG A 228 12.36 -24.05 -16.56
N ASN A 229 11.60 -24.77 -17.39
CA ASN A 229 10.35 -24.28 -17.99
C ASN A 229 9.20 -24.41 -16.99
N VAL A 230 8.93 -23.34 -16.25
CA VAL A 230 7.86 -23.29 -15.24
C VAL A 230 6.58 -22.69 -15.82
N GLU A 231 5.45 -23.29 -15.50
CA GLU A 231 4.12 -22.73 -15.74
C GLU A 231 3.58 -22.08 -14.46
N ILE A 232 3.11 -20.85 -14.56
CA ILE A 232 2.53 -20.10 -13.44
C ILE A 232 1.02 -20.19 -13.53
N ILE A 233 0.40 -20.80 -12.52
CA ILE A 233 -1.06 -20.97 -12.45
C ILE A 233 -1.61 -19.98 -11.43
N PHE A 234 -2.48 -19.09 -11.89
CA PHE A 234 -3.22 -18.17 -11.01
C PHE A 234 -4.63 -18.72 -10.77
N PRO A 235 -4.95 -19.21 -9.55
CA PRO A 235 -6.30 -19.68 -9.27
C PRO A 235 -7.32 -18.54 -9.36
N SER A 236 -8.59 -18.92 -9.51
CA SER A 236 -9.70 -17.97 -9.45
C SER A 236 -9.74 -17.29 -8.08
N PRO A 237 -9.83 -15.95 -8.01
CA PRO A 237 -9.88 -15.22 -6.75
C PRO A 237 -11.28 -15.22 -6.11
N LEU A 238 -12.30 -15.72 -6.81
CA LEU A 238 -13.68 -15.75 -6.33
C LEU A 238 -13.99 -17.07 -5.61
N PRO A 239 -14.86 -17.07 -4.57
CA PRO A 239 -15.38 -18.29 -4.01
C PRO A 239 -16.17 -19.05 -5.09
N GLU A 240 -15.66 -20.21 -5.48
CA GLU A 240 -16.30 -21.08 -6.46
C GLU A 240 -17.25 -22.04 -5.75
N ASN A 241 -18.44 -22.24 -6.33
CA ASN A 241 -19.30 -23.32 -5.90
C ASN A 241 -18.76 -24.63 -6.46
N MET A 242 -18.26 -25.50 -5.57
CA MET A 242 -17.69 -26.80 -5.96
C MET A 242 -18.67 -27.65 -6.79
N MET A 243 -19.98 -27.54 -6.52
CA MET A 243 -21.00 -28.27 -7.30
C MET A 243 -21.13 -27.74 -8.73
N GLU A 244 -21.00 -26.43 -8.95
CA GLU A 244 -20.98 -25.86 -10.30
C GLU A 244 -19.72 -26.27 -11.05
N LYS A 245 -18.56 -26.24 -10.37
CA LYS A 245 -17.28 -26.64 -10.94
C LYS A 245 -17.25 -28.11 -11.36
N LEU A 246 -17.82 -29.00 -10.55
CA LEU A 246 -17.94 -30.42 -10.87
C LEU A 246 -18.92 -30.66 -12.05
N LYS A 247 -20.03 -29.92 -12.12
CA LYS A 247 -20.94 -29.97 -13.27
C LYS A 247 -20.28 -29.49 -14.55
N GLU A 248 -19.53 -28.38 -14.50
CA GLU A 248 -18.77 -27.86 -15.65
C GLU A 248 -17.73 -28.88 -16.13
N ALA A 249 -17.00 -29.50 -15.20
CA ALA A 249 -16.04 -30.57 -15.53
C ALA A 249 -16.71 -31.79 -16.18
N GLN A 250 -17.90 -32.17 -15.72
CA GLN A 250 -18.68 -33.25 -16.33
C GLN A 250 -19.11 -32.90 -17.77
N ILE A 251 -19.59 -31.68 -18.01
CA ILE A 251 -19.95 -31.19 -19.35
C ILE A 251 -18.71 -31.17 -20.27
N LYS A 252 -17.56 -30.69 -19.79
CA LYS A 252 -16.30 -30.68 -20.55
C LYS A 252 -15.85 -32.10 -20.94
N LYS A 253 -16.01 -33.08 -20.05
CA LYS A 253 -15.74 -34.49 -20.33
C LYS A 253 -16.68 -35.04 -21.40
N GLU A 254 -17.96 -34.70 -21.34
CA GLU A 254 -18.97 -35.08 -22.35
C GLU A 254 -18.69 -34.44 -23.72
N LEU A 255 -18.14 -33.22 -23.75
CA LEU A 255 -17.70 -32.51 -24.96
C LEU A 255 -16.35 -32.99 -25.52
N GLY A 256 -15.71 -33.98 -24.90
CA GLY A 256 -14.47 -34.60 -25.39
C GLY A 256 -13.17 -33.89 -24.99
N VAL A 257 -13.19 -33.00 -24.00
CA VAL A 257 -11.95 -32.39 -23.46
C VAL A 257 -11.10 -33.47 -22.77
N PRO A 258 -9.77 -33.52 -23.00
CA PRO A 258 -8.90 -34.52 -22.38
C PRO A 258 -9.01 -34.52 -20.85
N THR A 259 -9.18 -35.71 -20.26
CA THR A 259 -9.37 -35.89 -18.81
C THR A 259 -8.24 -35.26 -17.98
N GLY A 260 -7.00 -35.31 -18.48
CA GLY A 260 -5.85 -34.71 -17.80
C GLY A 260 -5.96 -33.18 -17.69
N GLN A 261 -6.50 -32.51 -18.71
CA GLN A 261 -6.75 -31.07 -18.66
C GLN A 261 -7.86 -30.73 -17.66
N VAL A 262 -8.95 -31.51 -17.66
CA VAL A 262 -10.07 -31.32 -16.74
C VAL A 262 -9.64 -31.51 -15.27
N LEU A 263 -8.84 -32.54 -14.99
CA LEU A 263 -8.30 -32.80 -13.65
C LEU A 263 -7.35 -31.68 -13.22
N ARG A 264 -6.48 -31.22 -14.11
CA ARG A 264 -5.56 -30.10 -13.85
C ARG A 264 -6.30 -28.81 -13.53
N GLU A 265 -7.37 -28.48 -14.27
CA GLU A 265 -8.23 -27.32 -14.01
C GLU A 265 -8.99 -27.43 -12.66
N LEU A 266 -9.29 -28.65 -12.22
CA LEU A 266 -9.86 -28.93 -10.90
C LEU A 266 -8.82 -28.91 -9.77
N GLY A 267 -7.52 -28.82 -10.08
CA GLY A 267 -6.43 -28.89 -9.11
C GLY A 267 -6.07 -30.31 -8.68
N TYR A 268 -6.52 -31.33 -9.41
CA TYR A 268 -6.11 -32.72 -9.21
C TYR A 268 -4.93 -33.05 -10.14
N GLU A 269 -3.87 -33.64 -9.59
CA GLU A 269 -2.78 -34.18 -10.41
C GLU A 269 -3.24 -35.49 -11.08
N SER A 270 -3.09 -35.59 -12.40
CA SER A 270 -3.16 -36.87 -13.08
C SER A 270 -1.91 -37.67 -12.72
N ARG A 271 -2.08 -38.75 -11.97
CA ARG A 271 -1.07 -39.81 -11.88
C ARG A 271 -0.97 -40.58 -13.20
#